data_AF-A0A2K6TH08-F1
#
_entry.id   AF-A0A2K6TH08-F1
#
_cell.length_a   1.000
_cell.length_b   1.000
_cell.length_c   1.000
_cell.angle_alpha   90.00
_cell.angle_beta   90.00
_cell.angle_gamma   90.00
#
_symmetry.space_group_name_H-M   'P 1'
#
loop_
_entity.id
_entity.type
_entity.pdbx_description
1 polymer ?
#
loop_
_entity_poly.entity_id
_entity_poly.type
_entity_poly.pdbx_seq_one_letter_code
_entity_poly.pdbx_strand_id
1 'polypeptide(L)'
;MLQQVNGHNPGSDGRARESLREDLQEFLGGEVLLYQLDDLTKVNPVTPETVLRCLQARYMTDTFYTNAGCTLVALNPFKPVPQLYSPELMREYHAAPQPQKLKPHVFTVGEQTYRNVKSLIEPVNQSIVVSGESGAGKTWTSRCLMKFYAVVATSPASWESHKIAERIEQRILKSNPVMEAFGNACTLRNNNSSRFGKFIQLQLNRAQQMVGAAVQTYLLEKTRVVCQAFSERNFHIFYQICKGASEDERLQWHLPEGAAFSWLPNPEKSLEEDCFEVTREAMLHLGIDTPIQNNIFKVRRKAAPLMFGRDDGQPLS
;
A
#
# COMPACT_ATOMS: atom_id res chain seq x y z
N MET A 1 -21.75 41.64 37.30
CA MET A 1 -20.68 42.38 36.60
C MET A 1 -19.97 41.41 35.68
N LEU A 2 -20.39 41.34 34.42
CA LEU A 2 -19.80 40.53 33.36
C LEU A 2 -18.83 41.42 32.59
N GLN A 3 -17.54 41.09 32.60
CA GLN A 3 -16.54 41.74 31.75
C GLN A 3 -16.52 41.02 30.39
N GLN A 4 -16.89 41.74 29.34
CA GLN A 4 -16.65 41.35 27.95
C GLN A 4 -15.18 41.60 27.61
N VAL A 5 -14.50 40.58 27.08
CA VAL A 5 -13.23 40.72 26.37
C VAL A 5 -13.55 40.63 24.87
N ASN A 6 -13.71 41.78 24.24
CA ASN A 6 -13.76 41.91 22.78
C ASN A 6 -12.43 42.48 22.29
N GLY A 7 -11.68 41.68 21.54
CA GLY A 7 -10.46 42.09 20.86
C GLY A 7 -10.30 41.30 19.57
N HIS A 8 -11.03 41.69 18.52
CA HIS A 8 -10.74 41.29 17.14
C HIS A 8 -10.40 42.56 16.37
N ASN A 9 -9.13 42.67 15.97
CA ASN A 9 -8.61 43.80 15.22
C ASN A 9 -8.48 43.38 13.74
N PRO A 10 -9.34 43.85 12.82
CA PRO A 10 -9.39 43.37 11.43
C PRO A 10 -8.24 43.90 10.55
N GLY A 11 -7.38 44.78 11.07
CA GLY A 11 -6.30 45.44 10.32
C GLY A 11 -4.97 44.69 10.28
N SER A 12 -4.73 43.70 11.15
CA SER A 12 -3.45 42.96 11.16
C SER A 12 -3.41 41.81 10.13
N ASP A 13 -4.58 41.29 9.74
CA ASP A 13 -4.72 40.14 8.85
C ASP A 13 -4.47 40.53 7.37
N GLY A 14 -4.71 41.80 7.01
CA GLY A 14 -4.48 42.32 5.65
C GLY A 14 -3.00 42.49 5.31
N ARG A 15 -2.21 43.13 6.19
CA ARG A 15 -0.76 43.32 5.98
C ARG A 15 0.02 42.00 5.99
N ALA A 16 -0.37 41.05 6.84
CA ALA A 16 0.24 39.74 6.88
C ALA A 16 0.01 38.97 5.57
N ARG A 17 -1.19 39.07 4.98
CA ARG A 17 -1.50 38.45 3.69
C ARG A 17 -0.81 39.13 2.51
N GLU A 18 -0.65 40.44 2.52
CA GLU A 18 0.11 41.16 1.50
C GLU A 18 1.60 40.80 1.54
N SER A 19 2.21 40.79 2.72
CA SER A 19 3.60 40.35 2.91
C SER A 19 3.80 38.90 2.47
N LEU A 20 2.90 37.99 2.84
CA LEU A 20 2.98 36.59 2.39
C LEU A 20 2.88 36.47 0.87
N ARG A 21 2.07 37.33 0.23
CA ARG A 21 1.89 37.32 -1.23
C ARG A 21 3.13 37.86 -1.94
N GLU A 22 3.79 38.86 -1.39
CA GLU A 22 5.07 39.38 -1.89
C GLU A 22 6.18 38.33 -1.75
N ASP A 23 6.33 37.73 -0.57
CA ASP A 23 7.29 36.64 -0.30
C ASP A 23 7.06 35.43 -1.22
N LEU A 24 5.80 35.09 -1.50
CA LEU A 24 5.42 34.04 -2.45
C LEU A 24 5.87 34.38 -3.87
N GLN A 25 5.65 35.62 -4.30
CA GLN A 25 5.96 36.07 -5.66
C GLN A 25 7.47 36.14 -5.89
N GLU A 26 8.24 36.53 -4.87
CA GLU A 26 9.71 36.48 -4.88
C GLU A 26 10.24 35.04 -4.91
N PHE A 27 9.71 34.16 -4.06
CA PHE A 27 10.14 32.74 -4.03
C PHE A 27 9.83 32.02 -5.36
N LEU A 28 8.68 32.29 -5.96
CA LEU A 28 8.29 31.70 -7.25
C LEU A 28 9.00 32.35 -8.44
N GLY A 29 9.45 33.60 -8.30
CA GLY A 29 10.18 34.35 -9.32
C GLY A 29 11.70 34.19 -9.25
N GLY A 30 12.24 33.77 -8.11
CA GLY A 30 13.66 33.56 -7.90
C GLY A 30 14.20 32.30 -8.58
N GLU A 31 15.46 32.37 -9.03
CA GLU A 31 16.23 31.23 -9.58
C GLU A 31 16.55 30.13 -8.55
N VAL A 32 15.77 30.00 -7.47
CA VAL A 32 15.89 28.84 -6.60
C VAL A 32 15.50 27.64 -7.45
N LEU A 33 16.47 26.77 -7.72
CA LEU A 33 16.27 25.51 -8.39
C LEU A 33 15.45 24.62 -7.46
N LEU A 34 14.11 24.83 -7.42
CA LEU A 34 13.18 24.19 -6.50
C LEU A 34 13.33 22.66 -6.52
N TYR A 35 13.71 22.11 -7.66
CA TYR A 35 13.99 20.68 -7.81
C TYR A 35 15.18 20.17 -6.97
N GLN A 36 16.08 21.04 -6.50
CA GLN A 36 17.21 20.68 -5.65
C GLN A 36 16.87 20.64 -4.16
N LEU A 37 15.70 21.15 -3.75
CA LEU A 37 15.27 21.17 -2.35
C LEU A 37 14.85 19.77 -1.90
N ASP A 38 15.73 19.11 -1.16
CA ASP A 38 15.50 17.76 -0.66
C ASP A 38 14.59 17.69 0.57
N ASP A 39 14.29 18.82 1.21
CA ASP A 39 13.43 18.91 2.40
C ASP A 39 12.44 20.07 2.29
N LEU A 40 11.14 19.74 2.33
CA LEU A 40 10.04 20.70 2.20
C LEU A 40 9.99 21.69 3.36
N THR A 41 10.60 21.39 4.51
CA THR A 41 10.69 22.34 5.65
C THR A 41 11.61 23.53 5.36
N LYS A 42 12.43 23.45 4.29
CA LYS A 42 13.33 24.52 3.84
C LYS A 42 12.72 25.42 2.76
N VAL A 43 11.50 25.12 2.31
CA VAL A 43 10.74 25.97 1.40
C VAL A 43 10.32 27.23 2.17
N ASN A 44 10.54 28.43 1.64
CA ASN A 44 10.20 29.66 2.34
C ASN A 44 9.49 30.65 1.39
N PRO A 45 8.24 31.04 1.65
CA PRO A 45 7.40 30.63 2.79
C PRO A 45 6.89 29.19 2.63
N VAL A 46 6.69 28.47 3.74
CA VAL A 46 6.06 27.14 3.72
C VAL A 46 4.55 27.31 3.55
N THR A 47 4.05 27.14 2.32
CA THR A 47 2.63 27.23 1.97
C THR A 47 2.22 26.05 1.09
N PRO A 48 0.91 25.72 0.99
CA PRO A 48 0.46 24.69 0.05
C PRO A 48 0.92 24.94 -1.40
N GLU A 49 0.95 26.20 -1.83
CA GLU A 49 1.37 26.59 -3.18
C GLU A 49 2.87 26.34 -3.40
N THR A 50 3.73 26.80 -2.50
CA THR A 50 5.18 26.64 -2.64
C THR A 50 5.62 25.18 -2.48
N VAL A 51 4.97 24.42 -1.60
CA VAL A 51 5.19 22.98 -1.47
C VAL A 51 4.78 22.24 -2.75
N LEU A 52 3.61 22.55 -3.31
CA LEU A 52 3.14 21.93 -4.55
C LEU A 52 4.09 22.23 -5.71
N ARG A 53 4.53 23.49 -5.85
CA ARG A 53 5.49 23.91 -6.89
C ARG A 53 6.84 23.21 -6.75
N CYS A 54 7.35 23.06 -5.53
CA CYS A 54 8.57 22.31 -5.26
C CYS A 54 8.45 20.84 -5.67
N LEU A 55 7.36 20.17 -5.25
CA LEU A 55 7.08 18.79 -5.63
C LEU A 55 6.92 18.62 -7.14
N GLN A 56 6.23 19.54 -7.82
CA GLN A 56 6.11 19.54 -9.28
C GLN A 56 7.45 19.69 -9.98
N ALA A 57 8.29 20.64 -9.55
CA ALA A 57 9.62 20.84 -10.12
C ALA A 57 10.51 19.61 -9.95
N ARG A 58 10.50 18.97 -8.77
CA ARG A 58 11.22 17.71 -8.51
C ARG A 58 10.71 16.56 -9.39
N TYR A 59 9.40 16.45 -9.54
CA TYR A 59 8.79 15.43 -10.38
C TYR A 59 9.18 15.58 -11.85
N MET A 60 9.24 16.81 -12.37
CA MET A 60 9.66 17.11 -13.74
C MET A 60 11.13 16.73 -14.02
N THR A 61 11.96 16.65 -12.99
CA THR A 61 13.36 16.21 -13.07
C THR A 61 13.57 14.78 -12.55
N ASP A 62 12.54 13.93 -12.61
CA ASP A 62 12.57 12.52 -12.21
C ASP A 62 13.04 12.28 -10.76
N THR A 63 12.72 13.20 -9.87
CA THR A 63 12.99 13.10 -8.43
C THR A 63 11.69 12.89 -7.67
N PHE A 64 11.46 11.67 -7.20
CA PHE A 64 10.16 11.22 -6.69
C PHE A 64 10.06 11.18 -5.16
N TYR A 65 11.18 11.35 -4.46
CA TYR A 65 11.25 11.32 -3.00
C TYR A 65 11.70 12.68 -2.47
N THR A 66 11.03 13.17 -1.42
CA THR A 66 11.36 14.45 -0.78
C THR A 66 11.09 14.34 0.71
N ASN A 67 12.00 14.84 1.55
CA ASN A 67 11.77 14.87 3.00
C ASN A 67 10.74 15.96 3.34
N ALA A 68 10.01 15.72 4.42
CA ALA A 68 9.17 16.69 5.10
C ALA A 68 9.46 16.55 6.59
N GLY A 69 10.59 17.13 7.04
CA GLY A 69 11.12 16.89 8.37
C GLY A 69 11.44 15.41 8.59
N CYS A 70 10.76 14.75 9.53
CA CYS A 70 10.95 13.33 9.82
C CYS A 70 10.16 12.37 8.90
N THR A 71 9.26 12.90 8.07
CA THR A 71 8.44 12.10 7.14
C THR A 71 9.04 12.13 5.73
N LEU A 72 8.84 11.05 4.98
CA LEU A 72 9.21 10.99 3.56
C LEU A 72 7.96 11.10 2.68
N VAL A 73 7.95 12.08 1.79
CA VAL A 73 6.94 12.23 0.73
C VAL A 73 7.42 11.46 -0.50
N ALA A 74 6.58 10.55 -0.99
CA ALA A 74 6.83 9.77 -2.20
C ALA A 74 5.75 10.07 -3.25
N LEU A 75 6.17 10.45 -4.46
CA LEU A 75 5.28 10.66 -5.60
C LEU A 75 5.36 9.45 -6.53
N ASN A 76 4.21 8.91 -6.94
CA ASN A 76 4.18 7.78 -7.87
C ASN A 76 4.66 8.23 -9.27
N PRO A 77 5.75 7.65 -9.80
CA PRO A 77 6.28 8.06 -11.11
C PRO A 77 5.39 7.63 -12.29
N PHE A 78 4.47 6.68 -12.10
CA PHE A 78 3.66 6.05 -13.17
C PHE A 78 4.48 5.53 -14.36
N LYS A 79 5.79 5.35 -14.19
CA LYS A 79 6.72 4.79 -15.17
C LYS A 79 7.77 3.95 -14.46
N PRO A 80 8.38 2.95 -15.14
CA PRO A 80 9.51 2.22 -14.59
C PRO A 80 10.71 3.13 -14.37
N VAL A 81 11.33 3.03 -13.19
CA VAL A 81 12.58 3.75 -12.85
C VAL A 81 13.56 2.76 -12.22
N PRO A 82 14.12 1.79 -12.98
CA PRO A 82 14.87 0.66 -12.41
C PRO A 82 16.06 1.07 -11.54
N GLN A 83 16.76 2.13 -11.94
CA GLN A 83 17.92 2.67 -11.23
C GLN A 83 17.59 3.16 -9.81
N LEU A 84 16.33 3.50 -9.53
CA LEU A 84 15.87 3.98 -8.22
C LEU A 84 15.80 2.86 -7.18
N TYR A 85 15.80 1.60 -7.62
CA TYR A 85 15.64 0.44 -6.75
C TYR A 85 16.68 -0.65 -7.01
N SER A 86 17.87 -0.26 -7.49
CA SER A 86 18.95 -1.20 -7.76
C SER A 86 19.56 -1.75 -6.44
N PRO A 87 20.03 -3.00 -6.43
CA PRO A 87 20.77 -3.55 -5.29
C PRO A 87 22.01 -2.73 -4.94
N GLU A 88 22.66 -2.11 -5.92
CA GLU A 88 23.82 -1.24 -5.76
C GLU A 88 23.46 -0.02 -4.90
N LEU A 89 22.33 0.63 -5.22
CA LEU A 89 21.84 1.77 -4.45
C LEU A 89 21.42 1.36 -3.03
N MET A 90 20.80 0.18 -2.86
CA MET A 90 20.49 -0.35 -1.52
C MET A 90 21.76 -0.49 -0.67
N ARG A 91 22.84 -1.06 -1.23
CA ARG A 91 24.12 -1.19 -0.53
C ARG A 91 24.77 0.17 -0.25
N GLU A 92 24.65 1.14 -1.15
CA GLU A 92 25.14 2.51 -0.94
C GLU A 92 24.48 3.17 0.28
N TYR A 93 23.15 3.14 0.36
CA TYR A 93 22.42 3.69 1.52
C TYR A 93 22.76 2.95 2.83
N HIS A 94 22.97 1.64 2.75
CA HIS A 94 23.35 0.84 3.92
C HIS A 94 24.77 1.16 4.43
N ALA A 95 25.74 1.29 3.52
CA ALA A 95 27.14 1.56 3.85
C ALA A 95 27.40 3.01 4.30
N ALA A 96 26.52 3.95 3.94
CA ALA A 96 26.70 5.35 4.26
C ALA A 96 26.73 5.60 5.79
N PRO A 97 27.76 6.25 6.34
CA PRO A 97 27.80 6.56 7.77
C PRO A 97 26.63 7.43 8.23
N GLN A 98 26.19 8.34 7.36
CA GLN A 98 25.12 9.32 7.60
C GLN A 98 24.08 9.28 6.47
N PRO A 99 23.20 8.26 6.42
CA PRO A 99 22.23 8.07 5.33
C PRO A 99 21.24 9.25 5.20
N GLN A 100 21.03 10.01 6.27
CA GLN A 100 20.23 11.24 6.26
C GLN A 100 20.85 12.40 5.47
N LYS A 101 22.16 12.33 5.14
CA LYS A 101 22.83 13.31 4.26
C LYS A 101 22.76 12.93 2.79
N LEU A 102 22.37 11.69 2.48
CA LEU A 102 22.12 11.27 1.10
C LEU A 102 20.81 11.88 0.59
N LYS A 103 20.56 11.72 -0.72
CA LYS A 103 19.30 12.15 -1.32
C LYS A 103 18.11 11.46 -0.63
N PRO A 104 16.96 12.15 -0.47
CA PRO A 104 15.77 11.56 0.11
C PRO A 104 15.40 10.26 -0.61
N HIS A 105 15.20 9.20 0.13
CA HIS A 105 14.85 7.91 -0.43
C HIS A 105 14.17 7.01 0.59
N VAL A 106 13.37 6.05 0.12
CA VAL A 106 12.76 5.04 1.00
C VAL A 106 13.81 4.19 1.73
N PHE A 107 15.00 4.05 1.15
CA PHE A 107 16.13 3.33 1.76
C PHE A 107 16.71 4.07 2.96
N THR A 108 16.64 5.41 3.01
CA THR A 108 17.00 6.16 4.23
C THR A 108 16.08 5.77 5.39
N VAL A 109 14.77 5.65 5.13
CA VAL A 109 13.78 5.22 6.14
C VAL A 109 14.07 3.80 6.59
N GLY A 110 14.28 2.88 5.63
CA GLY A 110 14.61 1.49 5.92
C GLY A 110 15.91 1.32 6.74
N GLU A 111 16.96 2.04 6.36
CA GLU A 111 18.25 2.01 7.06
C GLU A 111 18.14 2.60 8.47
N GLN A 112 17.41 3.70 8.64
CA GLN A 112 17.20 4.30 9.96
C GLN A 112 16.49 3.31 10.90
N THR A 113 15.42 2.66 10.43
CA THR A 113 14.73 1.64 11.22
C THR A 113 15.61 0.42 11.48
N TYR A 114 16.43 -0.01 10.52
CA TYR A 114 17.36 -1.12 10.71
C TYR A 114 18.39 -0.83 11.81
N ARG A 115 19.00 0.37 11.79
CA ARG A 115 19.96 0.81 12.82
C ARG A 115 19.32 0.95 14.19
N ASN A 116 18.09 1.50 14.26
CA ASN A 116 17.37 1.71 15.51
C ASN A 116 17.10 0.41 16.29
N VAL A 117 16.91 -0.72 15.59
CA VAL A 117 16.74 -2.04 16.24
C VAL A 117 17.99 -2.44 17.05
N LYS A 118 19.19 -2.02 16.63
CA LYS A 118 20.47 -2.37 17.26
C LYS A 118 21.03 -1.29 18.19
N SER A 119 20.69 -0.03 17.97
CA SER A 119 21.33 1.09 18.66
C SER A 119 20.98 1.22 20.15
N LEU A 120 20.08 0.37 20.65
CA LEU A 120 19.59 0.42 22.03
C LEU A 120 20.12 -0.78 22.81
N ILE A 121 20.47 -0.57 24.08
CA ILE A 121 20.93 -1.63 25.01
C ILE A 121 19.92 -2.78 25.04
N GLU A 122 18.64 -2.43 24.95
CA GLU A 122 17.53 -3.35 24.75
C GLU A 122 16.90 -3.09 23.36
N PRO A 123 16.88 -4.07 22.45
CA PRO A 123 16.29 -3.91 21.13
C PRO A 123 14.81 -3.49 21.21
N VAL A 124 14.46 -2.39 20.54
CA VAL A 124 13.07 -1.92 20.44
C VAL A 124 12.53 -2.16 19.03
N ASN A 125 11.35 -2.80 18.97
CA ASN A 125 10.65 -3.03 17.71
C ASN A 125 10.36 -1.72 16.98
N GLN A 126 10.62 -1.67 15.67
CA GLN A 126 10.37 -0.51 14.82
C GLN A 126 9.15 -0.78 13.92
N SER A 127 8.49 0.30 13.50
CA SER A 127 7.38 0.22 12.54
C SER A 127 7.51 1.31 11.47
N ILE A 128 7.16 0.96 10.24
CA ILE A 128 7.05 1.91 9.13
C ILE A 128 5.60 1.93 8.70
N VAL A 129 4.97 3.10 8.74
CA VAL A 129 3.59 3.30 8.29
C VAL A 129 3.62 3.96 6.91
N VAL A 130 3.01 3.31 5.92
CA VAL A 130 2.90 3.84 4.56
C VAL A 130 1.45 4.26 4.30
N SER A 131 1.21 5.57 4.28
CA SER A 131 -0.11 6.16 4.06
C SER A 131 -0.27 6.68 2.63
N GLY A 132 -1.51 6.89 2.20
CA GLY A 132 -1.84 7.44 0.89
C GLY A 132 -3.13 6.89 0.33
N GLU A 133 -3.69 7.58 -0.65
CA GLU A 133 -4.91 7.17 -1.35
C GLU A 133 -4.74 5.86 -2.14
N SER A 134 -5.84 5.31 -2.64
CA SER A 134 -5.81 4.15 -3.54
C SER A 134 -4.98 4.48 -4.78
N GLY A 135 -4.05 3.61 -5.18
CA GLY A 135 -3.14 3.86 -6.31
C GLY A 135 -1.91 4.74 -6.01
N ALA A 136 -1.77 5.28 -4.79
CA ALA A 136 -0.64 6.15 -4.43
C ALA A 136 0.74 5.45 -4.37
N GLY A 137 0.80 4.11 -4.49
CA GLY A 137 2.05 3.35 -4.46
C GLY A 137 2.40 2.70 -3.12
N LYS A 138 1.48 2.64 -2.16
CA LYS A 138 1.70 2.03 -0.83
C LYS A 138 2.32 0.62 -0.90
N THR A 139 1.68 -0.28 -1.65
CA THR A 139 2.13 -1.67 -1.83
C THR A 139 3.52 -1.73 -2.47
N TRP A 140 3.79 -0.85 -3.45
CA TRP A 140 5.10 -0.79 -4.10
C TRP A 140 6.19 -0.36 -3.12
N THR A 141 5.96 0.70 -2.34
CA THR A 141 6.88 1.15 -1.29
C THR A 141 7.17 0.05 -0.27
N SER A 142 6.15 -0.71 0.17
CA SER A 142 6.36 -1.87 1.04
C SER A 142 7.21 -2.96 0.39
N ARG A 143 7.03 -3.24 -0.91
CA ARG A 143 7.90 -4.17 -1.65
C ARG A 143 9.34 -3.69 -1.72
N CYS A 144 9.57 -2.41 -1.97
CA CYS A 144 10.92 -1.84 -2.01
C CYS A 144 11.63 -1.96 -0.65
N LEU A 145 10.92 -1.73 0.45
CA LEU A 145 11.46 -1.93 1.80
C LEU A 145 11.80 -3.41 2.07
N MET A 146 10.92 -4.34 1.69
CA MET A 146 11.21 -5.78 1.83
C MET A 146 12.46 -6.19 1.05
N LYS A 147 12.61 -5.73 -0.19
CA LYS A 147 13.82 -5.96 -0.99
C LYS A 147 15.06 -5.37 -0.35
N PHE A 148 14.97 -4.13 0.14
CA PHE A 148 16.06 -3.49 0.87
C PHE A 148 16.53 -4.36 2.04
N TYR A 149 15.61 -4.81 2.91
CA TYR A 149 15.96 -5.70 4.02
C TYR A 149 16.48 -7.07 3.57
N ALA A 150 15.97 -7.62 2.48
CA ALA A 150 16.50 -8.87 1.94
C ALA A 150 17.96 -8.75 1.46
N VAL A 151 18.38 -7.55 1.06
CA VAL A 151 19.77 -7.25 0.65
C VAL A 151 20.68 -6.95 1.84
N VAL A 152 20.19 -6.22 2.85
CA VAL A 152 21.04 -5.69 3.94
C VAL A 152 21.00 -6.50 5.25
N ALA A 153 19.93 -7.25 5.50
CA ALA A 153 19.75 -8.05 6.71
C ALA A 153 20.28 -9.48 6.52
N THR A 154 21.46 -9.61 5.91
CA THR A 154 22.12 -10.89 5.63
C THR A 154 23.55 -10.88 6.14
N SER A 155 24.11 -12.06 6.42
CA SER A 155 25.55 -12.14 6.70
C SER A 155 26.35 -12.01 5.40
N PRO A 156 27.32 -11.09 5.30
CA PRO A 156 28.18 -10.96 4.11
C PRO A 156 28.95 -12.24 3.79
N ALA A 157 29.22 -13.08 4.80
CA ALA A 157 29.97 -14.32 4.67
C ALA A 157 29.10 -15.57 4.50
N SER A 158 27.76 -15.46 4.60
CA SER A 158 26.85 -16.60 4.50
C SER A 158 25.93 -16.47 3.29
N TRP A 159 26.21 -17.28 2.28
CA TRP A 159 25.31 -17.48 1.15
C TRP A 159 23.94 -18.01 1.59
N GLU A 160 23.89 -18.82 2.65
CA GLU A 160 22.64 -19.37 3.18
C GLU A 160 21.74 -18.28 3.77
N SER A 161 22.32 -17.30 4.47
CA SER A 161 21.57 -16.16 5.01
C SER A 161 20.91 -15.34 3.91
N HIS A 162 21.58 -15.17 2.77
CA HIS A 162 21.02 -14.47 1.61
C HIS A 162 19.83 -15.22 1.02
N LYS A 163 19.98 -16.54 0.81
CA LYS A 163 18.89 -17.39 0.34
C LYS A 163 17.68 -17.39 1.25
N ILE A 164 17.89 -17.37 2.57
CA ILE A 164 16.79 -17.30 3.55
C ILE A 164 16.03 -15.98 3.39
N ALA A 165 16.72 -14.85 3.35
CA ALA A 165 16.09 -13.54 3.23
C ALA A 165 15.35 -13.37 1.90
N GLU A 166 15.96 -13.79 0.79
CA GLU A 166 15.32 -13.82 -0.54
C GLU A 166 14.09 -14.72 -0.54
N ARG A 167 14.17 -15.92 0.04
CA ARG A 167 13.02 -16.84 0.13
C ARG A 167 11.88 -16.26 0.96
N ILE A 168 12.17 -15.54 2.05
CA ILE A 168 11.18 -14.85 2.87
C ILE A 168 10.50 -13.75 2.04
N GLU A 169 11.29 -12.88 1.40
CA GLU A 169 10.77 -11.82 0.54
C GLU A 169 9.89 -12.38 -0.58
N GLN A 170 10.37 -13.38 -1.31
CA GLN A 170 9.63 -14.05 -2.37
C GLN A 170 8.33 -14.69 -1.87
N ARG A 171 8.34 -15.34 -0.71
CA ARG A 171 7.11 -15.91 -0.12
C ARG A 171 6.09 -14.83 0.21
N ILE A 172 6.52 -13.70 0.78
CA ILE A 172 5.61 -12.58 1.06
C ILE A 172 5.06 -12.00 -0.25
N LEU A 173 5.89 -11.82 -1.28
CA LEU A 173 5.44 -11.32 -2.57
C LEU A 173 4.46 -12.28 -3.27
N LYS A 174 4.78 -13.57 -3.28
CA LYS A 174 3.92 -14.63 -3.84
C LYS A 174 2.62 -14.82 -3.07
N SER A 175 2.53 -14.31 -1.83
CA SER A 175 1.26 -14.32 -1.09
C SER A 175 0.27 -13.25 -1.54
N ASN A 176 0.74 -12.20 -2.24
CA ASN A 176 -0.10 -11.07 -2.62
C ASN A 176 -1.29 -11.48 -3.50
N PRO A 177 -1.13 -12.29 -4.58
CA PRO A 177 -2.27 -12.65 -5.42
C PRO A 177 -3.40 -13.32 -4.64
N VAL A 178 -3.07 -14.15 -3.64
CA VAL A 178 -4.08 -14.75 -2.75
C VAL A 178 -4.78 -13.67 -1.91
N MET A 179 -4.03 -12.78 -1.26
CA MET A 179 -4.63 -11.71 -0.47
C MET A 179 -5.45 -10.72 -1.31
N GLU A 180 -5.02 -10.43 -2.53
CA GLU A 180 -5.74 -9.56 -3.46
C GLU A 180 -7.01 -10.24 -3.97
N ALA A 181 -6.96 -11.53 -4.33
CA ALA A 181 -8.14 -12.28 -4.73
C ALA A 181 -9.24 -12.26 -3.65
N PHE A 182 -8.86 -12.52 -2.39
CA PHE A 182 -9.81 -12.64 -1.27
C PHE A 182 -10.12 -11.32 -0.55
N GLY A 183 -9.37 -10.25 -0.82
CA GLY A 183 -9.41 -9.02 -0.03
C GLY A 183 -9.47 -7.72 -0.83
N ASN A 184 -9.26 -7.76 -2.14
CA ASN A 184 -9.43 -6.61 -3.02
C ASN A 184 -10.72 -6.72 -3.83
N ALA A 185 -11.23 -5.57 -4.25
CA ALA A 185 -12.42 -5.46 -5.08
C ALA A 185 -12.32 -4.26 -6.03
N CYS A 186 -13.12 -4.31 -7.09
CA CYS A 186 -13.30 -3.17 -7.97
C CYS A 186 -14.25 -2.15 -7.33
N THR A 187 -13.74 -0.93 -7.20
CA THR A 187 -14.45 0.26 -6.73
C THR A 187 -14.57 1.28 -7.87
N LEU A 188 -15.28 2.40 -7.63
CA LEU A 188 -15.37 3.49 -8.59
C LEU A 188 -13.99 4.05 -9.03
N ARG A 189 -13.02 4.10 -8.10
CA ARG A 189 -11.73 4.80 -8.31
C ARG A 189 -10.56 3.86 -8.62
N ASN A 190 -10.68 2.59 -8.27
CA ASN A 190 -9.61 1.61 -8.43
C ASN A 190 -10.22 0.22 -8.67
N ASN A 191 -9.80 -0.42 -9.76
CA ASN A 191 -10.20 -1.78 -10.14
C ASN A 191 -9.69 -2.86 -9.17
N ASN A 192 -8.59 -2.60 -8.46
CA ASN A 192 -7.96 -3.53 -7.51
C ASN A 192 -7.74 -2.84 -6.14
N SER A 193 -8.84 -2.34 -5.54
CA SER A 193 -8.77 -1.62 -4.26
C SER A 193 -8.70 -2.60 -3.09
N SER A 194 -7.66 -2.50 -2.25
CA SER A 194 -7.60 -3.26 -0.99
C SER A 194 -8.71 -2.87 -0.04
N ARG A 195 -9.45 -3.86 0.45
CA ARG A 195 -10.55 -3.72 1.42
C ARG A 195 -10.21 -4.36 2.77
N PHE A 196 -8.92 -4.47 3.05
CA PHE A 196 -8.34 -4.91 4.31
C PHE A 196 -7.03 -4.16 4.53
N GLY A 197 -6.60 -4.04 5.78
CA GLY A 197 -5.27 -3.59 6.13
C GLY A 197 -4.29 -4.75 6.24
N LYS A 198 -3.03 -4.51 5.87
CA LYS A 198 -1.95 -5.50 5.89
C LYS A 198 -0.83 -5.04 6.81
N PHE A 199 -0.39 -5.93 7.71
CA PHE A 199 0.75 -5.72 8.59
C PHE A 199 1.77 -6.82 8.29
N ILE A 200 2.99 -6.43 7.94
CA ILE A 200 4.09 -7.35 7.64
C ILE A 200 5.14 -7.13 8.72
N GLN A 201 5.35 -8.16 9.54
CA GLN A 201 6.39 -8.19 10.54
C GLN A 201 7.59 -8.94 9.97
N LEU A 202 8.73 -8.27 9.84
CA LEU A 202 10.01 -8.91 9.54
C LEU A 202 10.74 -9.19 10.85
N GLN A 203 11.31 -10.38 10.98
CA GLN A 203 11.94 -10.86 12.22
C GLN A 203 13.45 -10.92 12.01
N LEU A 204 14.18 -10.19 12.86
CA LEU A 204 15.63 -10.15 12.86
C LEU A 204 16.18 -10.88 14.09
N ASN A 205 17.29 -11.58 13.94
CA ASN A 205 18.03 -12.12 15.09
C ASN A 205 18.96 -11.06 15.71
N ARG A 206 19.67 -11.43 16.80
CA ARG A 206 20.62 -10.52 17.48
C ARG A 206 21.79 -10.07 16.60
N ALA A 207 22.11 -10.82 15.55
CA ALA A 207 23.10 -10.46 14.55
C ALA A 207 22.51 -9.60 13.40
N GLN A 208 21.27 -9.11 13.57
CA GLN A 208 20.47 -8.37 12.59
C GLN A 208 20.18 -9.10 11.28
N GLN A 209 20.26 -10.42 11.27
CA GLN A 209 19.92 -11.21 10.09
C GLN A 209 18.43 -11.50 10.05
N MET A 210 17.83 -11.44 8.88
CA MET A 210 16.44 -11.83 8.66
C MET A 210 16.29 -13.34 8.84
N VAL A 211 15.46 -13.74 9.81
CA VAL A 211 15.21 -15.15 10.15
C VAL A 211 13.77 -15.58 9.90
N GLY A 212 12.84 -14.63 9.77
CA GLY A 212 11.44 -14.94 9.55
C GLY A 212 10.60 -13.72 9.19
N ALA A 213 9.35 -13.98 8.87
CA ALA A 213 8.34 -12.95 8.69
C ALA A 213 6.94 -13.49 9.03
N ALA A 214 6.06 -12.59 9.44
CA ALA A 214 4.64 -12.85 9.64
C ALA A 214 3.82 -11.80 8.89
N VAL A 215 2.72 -12.22 8.28
CA VAL A 215 1.76 -11.34 7.64
C VAL A 215 0.43 -11.45 8.38
N GLN A 216 -0.07 -10.32 8.86
CA GLN A 216 -1.36 -10.22 9.53
C GLN A 216 -2.27 -9.30 8.71
N THR A 217 -3.54 -9.67 8.62
CA THR A 217 -4.58 -8.87 7.97
C THR A 217 -5.56 -8.36 9.02
N TYR A 218 -6.06 -7.14 8.85
CA TYR A 218 -6.99 -6.51 9.78
C TYR A 218 -8.09 -5.76 9.04
N LEU A 219 -9.26 -5.66 9.68
CA LEU A 219 -10.41 -4.88 9.20
C LEU A 219 -10.82 -5.21 7.75
N LEU A 220 -10.95 -6.49 7.42
CA LEU A 220 -11.59 -6.88 6.16
C LEU A 220 -13.03 -6.34 6.11
N GLU A 221 -13.39 -5.68 5.02
CA GLU A 221 -14.75 -5.18 4.75
C GLU A 221 -15.71 -6.35 4.47
N LYS A 222 -16.02 -7.15 5.50
CA LYS A 222 -16.85 -8.35 5.38
C LYS A 222 -18.26 -8.06 4.84
N THR A 223 -18.78 -6.86 5.08
CA THR A 223 -20.08 -6.38 4.57
C THR A 223 -20.13 -6.39 3.03
N ARG A 224 -18.98 -6.25 2.35
CA ARG A 224 -18.89 -6.33 0.89
C ARG A 224 -19.33 -7.67 0.33
N VAL A 225 -19.31 -8.75 1.11
CA VAL A 225 -19.79 -10.06 0.63
C VAL A 225 -21.27 -10.01 0.27
N VAL A 226 -22.06 -9.20 0.97
CA VAL A 226 -23.53 -9.18 0.85
C VAL A 226 -24.05 -7.92 0.17
N CYS A 227 -23.36 -6.79 0.31
CA CYS A 227 -23.80 -5.50 -0.24
C CYS A 227 -22.65 -4.75 -0.90
N GLN A 228 -22.86 -4.27 -2.11
CA GLN A 228 -21.90 -3.47 -2.87
C GLN A 228 -22.62 -2.24 -3.44
N ALA A 229 -21.89 -1.15 -3.68
CA ALA A 229 -22.45 -0.02 -4.41
C ALA A 229 -22.72 -0.39 -5.87
N PHE A 230 -23.68 0.29 -6.52
CA PHE A 230 -24.22 -0.07 -7.85
C PHE A 230 -23.17 -0.38 -8.91
N SER A 231 -22.10 0.41 -8.99
CA SER A 231 -21.03 0.26 -9.99
C SER A 231 -19.78 -0.49 -9.49
N GLU A 232 -19.85 -1.11 -8.31
CA GLU A 232 -18.74 -1.85 -7.70
C GLU A 232 -18.91 -3.36 -7.84
N ARG A 233 -17.80 -4.08 -7.64
CA ARG A 233 -17.80 -5.54 -7.60
C ARG A 233 -17.65 -6.05 -6.16
N ASN A 234 -18.00 -7.31 -5.96
CA ASN A 234 -17.57 -8.08 -4.80
C ASN A 234 -16.05 -8.38 -4.88
N PHE A 235 -15.51 -9.17 -3.94
CA PHE A 235 -14.12 -9.62 -3.97
C PHE A 235 -13.79 -10.38 -5.25
N HIS A 236 -12.58 -10.20 -5.77
CA HIS A 236 -12.15 -10.77 -7.05
C HIS A 236 -12.31 -12.29 -7.11
N ILE A 237 -12.06 -12.99 -6.00
CA ILE A 237 -12.15 -14.45 -5.94
C ILE A 237 -13.50 -14.99 -6.42
N PHE A 238 -14.60 -14.28 -6.17
CA PHE A 238 -15.93 -14.70 -6.62
C PHE A 238 -16.03 -14.70 -8.16
N TYR A 239 -15.45 -13.70 -8.81
CA TYR A 239 -15.41 -13.59 -10.27
C TYR A 239 -14.40 -14.56 -10.88
N GLN A 240 -13.22 -14.71 -10.26
CA GLN A 240 -12.18 -15.65 -10.67
C GLN A 240 -12.72 -17.08 -10.70
N ILE A 241 -13.39 -17.54 -9.63
CA ILE A 241 -13.99 -18.88 -9.58
C ILE A 241 -15.09 -19.01 -10.64
N CYS A 242 -15.97 -18.01 -10.77
CA CYS A 242 -17.07 -18.09 -11.73
C CYS A 242 -16.63 -18.08 -13.19
N LYS A 243 -15.49 -17.47 -13.52
CA LYS A 243 -14.96 -17.37 -14.88
C LYS A 243 -13.95 -18.48 -15.20
N GLY A 244 -13.15 -18.90 -14.22
CA GLY A 244 -12.03 -19.83 -14.40
C GLY A 244 -12.31 -21.30 -14.04
N ALA A 245 -13.46 -21.63 -13.44
CA ALA A 245 -13.80 -23.02 -13.12
C ALA A 245 -14.09 -23.86 -14.38
N SER A 246 -13.50 -25.06 -14.45
CA SER A 246 -13.87 -26.08 -15.45
C SER A 246 -15.26 -26.67 -15.21
N GLU A 247 -15.82 -27.41 -16.18
CA GLU A 247 -17.12 -28.09 -16.02
C GLU A 247 -17.14 -29.06 -14.83
N ASP A 248 -16.09 -29.86 -14.66
CA ASP A 248 -15.94 -30.78 -13.53
C ASP A 248 -15.82 -30.04 -12.20
N GLU A 249 -15.06 -28.94 -12.17
CA GLU A 249 -14.90 -28.10 -10.98
C GLU A 249 -16.22 -27.44 -10.59
N ARG A 250 -17.00 -26.96 -11.56
CA ARG A 250 -18.35 -26.40 -11.35
C ARG A 250 -19.29 -27.40 -10.68
N LEU A 251 -19.30 -28.64 -11.16
CA LEU A 251 -20.07 -29.73 -10.54
C LEU A 251 -19.59 -29.99 -9.10
N GLN A 252 -18.27 -30.09 -8.89
CA GLN A 252 -17.68 -30.36 -7.58
C GLN A 252 -17.89 -29.22 -6.57
N TRP A 253 -17.91 -27.97 -7.04
CA TRP A 253 -17.99 -26.76 -6.22
C TRP A 253 -19.43 -26.26 -6.03
N HIS A 254 -20.42 -26.93 -6.64
CA HIS A 254 -21.82 -26.52 -6.68
C HIS A 254 -22.03 -25.14 -7.29
N LEU A 255 -21.34 -24.86 -8.40
CA LEU A 255 -21.35 -23.60 -9.11
C LEU A 255 -21.94 -23.77 -10.53
N PRO A 256 -23.27 -23.94 -10.67
CA PRO A 256 -23.91 -24.19 -11.95
C PRO A 256 -23.58 -23.09 -12.98
N GLU A 257 -23.38 -23.50 -14.23
CA GLU A 257 -23.13 -22.59 -15.33
C GLU A 257 -24.35 -21.70 -15.60
N GLY A 258 -24.12 -20.43 -15.94
CA GLY A 258 -25.19 -19.45 -16.18
C GLY A 258 -25.99 -19.03 -14.95
N ALA A 259 -25.64 -19.50 -13.75
CA ALA A 259 -26.33 -19.12 -12.53
C ALA A 259 -26.14 -17.65 -12.20
N ALA A 260 -27.25 -16.93 -12.00
CA ALA A 260 -27.24 -15.56 -11.50
C ALA A 260 -27.09 -15.58 -9.98
N PHE A 261 -25.99 -15.02 -9.48
CA PHE A 261 -25.74 -14.88 -8.05
C PHE A 261 -25.95 -13.44 -7.61
N SER A 262 -26.79 -13.21 -6.60
CA SER A 262 -27.03 -11.86 -6.04
C SER A 262 -25.76 -11.24 -5.45
N TRP A 263 -24.83 -12.07 -4.97
CA TRP A 263 -23.52 -11.65 -4.46
C TRP A 263 -22.47 -11.42 -5.55
N LEU A 264 -22.81 -11.55 -6.83
CA LEU A 264 -21.89 -11.33 -7.96
C LEU A 264 -22.41 -10.21 -8.88
N PRO A 265 -22.51 -8.95 -8.40
CA PRO A 265 -22.96 -7.84 -9.23
C PRO A 265 -21.94 -7.52 -10.34
N ASN A 266 -22.41 -6.93 -11.45
CA ASN A 266 -21.59 -6.48 -12.57
C ASN A 266 -20.61 -7.55 -13.15
N PRO A 267 -21.06 -8.80 -13.39
CA PRO A 267 -20.19 -9.89 -13.87
C PRO A 267 -19.64 -9.67 -15.29
N GLU A 268 -20.34 -8.87 -16.11
CA GLU A 268 -19.96 -8.49 -17.47
C GLU A 268 -18.68 -7.66 -17.53
N LYS A 269 -18.33 -6.97 -16.44
CA LYS A 269 -17.06 -6.23 -16.36
C LYS A 269 -15.89 -7.22 -16.25
N SER A 270 -15.08 -7.30 -17.30
CA SER A 270 -13.84 -8.08 -17.33
C SER A 270 -12.67 -7.25 -16.85
N LEU A 271 -11.93 -7.76 -15.87
CA LEU A 271 -10.73 -7.12 -15.33
C LEU A 271 -9.53 -8.07 -15.41
N GLU A 272 -8.31 -7.52 -15.42
CA GLU A 272 -7.07 -8.32 -15.38
C GLU A 272 -7.01 -9.19 -14.11
N GLU A 273 -7.55 -8.69 -12.99
CA GLU A 273 -7.65 -9.40 -11.73
C GLU A 273 -8.58 -10.63 -11.76
N ASP A 274 -9.27 -10.90 -12.88
CA ASP A 274 -10.16 -12.05 -13.00
C ASP A 274 -9.41 -13.35 -13.40
N CYS A 275 -8.10 -13.30 -13.65
CA CYS A 275 -7.29 -14.49 -13.95
C CYS A 275 -7.16 -15.41 -12.72
N PHE A 276 -7.84 -16.56 -12.77
CA PHE A 276 -7.92 -17.50 -11.65
C PHE A 276 -6.64 -18.31 -11.44
N GLU A 277 -5.94 -18.62 -12.53
CA GLU A 277 -4.71 -19.40 -12.53
C GLU A 277 -3.63 -18.74 -11.66
N VAL A 278 -3.51 -17.41 -11.72
CA VAL A 278 -2.56 -16.64 -10.89
C VAL A 278 -2.82 -16.88 -9.41
N THR A 279 -4.09 -16.92 -8.98
CA THR A 279 -4.47 -17.21 -7.59
C THR A 279 -4.16 -18.65 -7.22
N ARG A 280 -4.47 -19.63 -8.09
CA ARG A 280 -4.20 -21.06 -7.85
C ARG A 280 -2.71 -21.34 -7.71
N GLU A 281 -1.89 -20.81 -8.60
CA GLU A 281 -0.43 -20.95 -8.56
C GLU A 281 0.15 -20.30 -7.30
N ALA A 282 -0.36 -19.13 -6.92
CA ALA A 282 0.04 -18.49 -5.67
C ALA A 282 -0.33 -19.33 -4.44
N MET A 283 -1.53 -19.92 -4.42
CA MET A 283 -1.97 -20.85 -3.36
C MET A 283 -1.06 -22.08 -3.27
N LEU A 284 -0.68 -22.69 -4.40
CA LEU A 284 0.26 -23.82 -4.44
C LEU A 284 1.62 -23.44 -3.86
N HIS A 285 2.16 -22.27 -4.23
CA HIS A 285 3.43 -21.78 -3.69
C HIS A 285 3.42 -21.52 -2.18
N LEU A 286 2.24 -21.26 -1.61
CA LEU A 286 2.03 -21.14 -0.15
C LEU A 286 1.81 -22.49 0.53
N GLY A 287 1.78 -23.60 -0.21
CA GLY A 287 1.53 -24.93 0.32
C GLY A 287 0.04 -25.26 0.50
N ILE A 288 -0.84 -24.50 -0.16
CA ILE A 288 -2.27 -24.82 -0.23
C ILE A 288 -2.49 -25.69 -1.46
N ASP A 289 -2.53 -27.00 -1.27
CA ASP A 289 -2.65 -27.99 -2.34
C ASP A 289 -4.04 -28.02 -2.98
N THR A 290 -4.17 -28.71 -4.12
CA THR A 290 -5.42 -28.80 -4.88
C THR A 290 -6.61 -29.32 -4.06
N PRO A 291 -6.47 -30.35 -3.20
CA PRO A 291 -7.55 -30.77 -2.29
C PRO A 291 -8.03 -29.65 -1.36
N ILE A 292 -7.12 -28.89 -0.74
CA ILE A 292 -7.50 -27.77 0.12
C ILE A 292 -8.13 -26.64 -0.70
N GLN A 293 -7.56 -26.30 -1.87
CA GLN A 293 -8.13 -25.31 -2.79
C GLN A 293 -9.58 -25.66 -3.18
N ASN A 294 -9.83 -26.90 -3.59
CA ASN A 294 -11.17 -27.38 -3.93
C ASN A 294 -12.14 -27.26 -2.75
N ASN A 295 -11.66 -27.43 -1.51
CA ASN A 295 -12.50 -27.23 -0.34
C ASN A 295 -12.77 -25.75 -0.04
N ILE A 296 -11.83 -24.85 -0.34
CA ILE A 296 -12.01 -23.40 -0.21
C ILE A 296 -13.03 -22.88 -1.24
N PHE A 297 -13.00 -23.39 -2.47
CA PHE A 297 -13.84 -22.90 -3.57
C PHE A 297 -15.25 -23.48 -3.61
N LYS A 298 -15.51 -24.56 -2.84
CA LYS A 298 -16.86 -25.14 -2.71
C LYS A 298 -17.84 -24.11 -2.13
N VAL A 299 -18.84 -23.75 -2.92
CA VAL A 299 -19.97 -22.94 -2.46
C VAL A 299 -20.87 -23.81 -1.59
N ARG A 300 -20.90 -23.55 -0.28
CA ARG A 300 -21.84 -24.22 0.62
C ARG A 300 -23.23 -23.60 0.45
N ARG A 301 -24.20 -24.39 -0.02
CA ARG A 301 -25.63 -24.00 -0.14
C ARG A 301 -26.25 -23.40 1.13
N LYS A 302 -25.65 -23.60 2.32
CA LYS A 302 -26.10 -22.99 3.59
C LYS A 302 -25.60 -21.56 3.85
N ALA A 303 -24.78 -20.99 2.97
CA ALA A 303 -24.30 -19.62 3.04
C ALA A 303 -24.92 -18.73 1.95
N ALA A 304 -26.21 -18.95 1.64
CA ALA A 304 -27.00 -17.83 1.15
C ALA A 304 -27.00 -16.77 2.27
N PRO A 305 -26.49 -15.55 2.05
CA PRO A 305 -26.86 -14.46 2.92
C PRO A 305 -28.39 -14.48 2.96
N LEU A 306 -28.92 -14.52 4.18
CA LEU A 306 -30.33 -14.45 4.48
C LEU A 306 -31.05 -13.58 3.46
N MET A 307 -32.11 -14.13 2.89
CA MET A 307 -33.18 -13.38 2.24
C MET A 307 -33.68 -12.30 3.23
N PHE A 308 -33.00 -11.15 3.26
CA PHE A 308 -33.47 -9.92 3.85
C PHE A 308 -33.44 -8.89 2.73
N GLY A 309 -34.59 -8.71 2.07
CA GLY A 309 -34.72 -7.69 1.04
C GLY A 309 -35.74 -8.00 -0.05
N ARG A 310 -37.00 -8.25 0.35
CA ARG A 310 -38.24 -7.72 -0.25
C ARG A 310 -39.41 -8.38 0.49
N ASP A 311 -39.66 -7.91 1.70
CA ASP A 311 -41.05 -7.87 2.16
C ASP A 311 -41.66 -6.69 1.41
N ASP A 312 -42.31 -7.01 0.28
CA ASP A 312 -43.29 -6.11 -0.29
C ASP A 312 -44.44 -6.06 0.72
N GLY A 313 -44.39 -5.05 1.60
CA GLY A 313 -45.40 -4.79 2.60
C GLY A 313 -46.75 -4.56 1.95
N GLN A 314 -47.51 -5.63 1.74
CA GLN A 314 -48.95 -5.54 1.59
C GLN A 314 -49.55 -5.43 3.00
N PRO A 315 -50.29 -4.36 3.31
CA PRO A 315 -51.03 -4.30 4.56
C PRO A 315 -52.16 -5.33 4.49
N LEU A 316 -52.16 -6.27 5.44
CA LEU A 316 -53.31 -7.13 5.68
C LEU A 316 -54.45 -6.27 6.26
N SER A 317 -55.58 -6.29 5.56
CA SER A 317 -56.89 -5.79 6.00
C SER A 317 -57.42 -6.57 7.20
#